data_AF-A0A6L7UXM6-F1
#
_entry.id   AF-A0A6L7UXM6-F1
#
_cell.length_a   1.000
_cell.length_b   1.000
_cell.length_c   1.000
_cell.angle_alpha   90.00
_cell.angle_beta   90.00
_cell.angle_gamma   90.00
#
_symmetry.space_group_name_H-M   'P 1'
#
loop_
_entity.id
_entity.type
_entity.pdbx_description
1 polymer ?
#
loop_
_entity_poly.entity_id
_entity_poly.type
_entity_poly.pdbx_seq_one_letter_code
_entity_poly.pdbx_strand_id
1 'polypeptide(L)'
;MPDLTDLIANAPWREAVTYRKTWPHEYVMSTSHHQRELLAAICERFQKGEGAAGRFFRMENTYLFVGEYKYWLMTHYEKIDPYFDQDNYAINRAPLYRDRRDFVIQDGDTGMVGDYPSEPARQAVIREGAEL
;
A
#
# COMPACT_ATOMS: atom_id res chain seq x y z
N MET A 1 11.09 16.98 -7.49
CA MET A 1 10.72 16.23 -6.27
C MET A 1 11.84 15.24 -5.97
N PRO A 2 12.11 14.92 -4.69
CA PRO A 2 13.08 13.89 -4.33
C PRO A 2 12.74 12.56 -5.00
N ASP A 3 13.73 11.70 -5.24
CA ASP A 3 13.46 10.36 -5.75
C ASP A 3 12.65 9.54 -4.72
N LEU A 4 11.74 8.68 -5.20
CA LEU A 4 10.91 7.85 -4.33
C LEU A 4 11.76 6.92 -3.46
N THR A 5 12.87 6.41 -4.00
CA THR A 5 13.79 5.53 -3.26
C THR A 5 14.43 6.26 -2.09
N ASP A 6 14.83 7.52 -2.30
CA ASP A 6 15.42 8.36 -1.26
C ASP A 6 14.39 8.66 -0.16
N LEU A 7 13.15 8.97 -0.54
CA LEU A 7 12.06 9.21 0.42
C LEU A 7 11.78 7.96 1.26
N ILE A 8 11.76 6.79 0.64
CA ILE A 8 11.56 5.50 1.32
C ILE A 8 12.71 5.22 2.29
N ALA A 9 13.97 5.42 1.87
CA ALA A 9 15.15 5.09 2.66
C ALA A 9 15.25 5.95 3.93
N ASN A 10 14.81 7.21 3.86
CA ASN A 10 14.90 8.17 4.96
C ASN A 10 13.65 8.19 5.86
N ALA A 11 12.56 7.52 5.47
CA ALA A 11 11.33 7.52 6.25
C ALA A 11 11.49 6.72 7.57
N PRO A 12 10.92 7.20 8.70
CA PRO A 12 11.10 6.59 10.01
C PRO A 12 10.11 5.44 10.24
N TRP A 13 10.28 4.35 9.49
CA TRP A 13 9.41 3.16 9.54
C TRP A 13 9.30 2.57 10.95
N ARG A 14 8.07 2.22 11.33
CA ARG A 14 7.76 1.60 12.62
C ARG A 14 7.04 0.28 12.41
N GLU A 15 7.39 -0.73 13.19
CA GLU A 15 6.66 -1.99 13.18
C GLU A 15 5.21 -1.78 13.65
N ALA A 16 4.26 -2.35 12.90
CA ALA A 16 2.86 -2.42 13.29
C ALA A 16 2.65 -3.56 14.31
N VAL A 17 3.00 -3.31 15.58
CA VAL A 17 3.05 -4.31 16.67
C VAL A 17 1.76 -5.13 16.80
N THR A 18 0.59 -4.49 16.60
CA THR A 18 -0.73 -5.14 16.65
C THR A 18 -0.85 -6.31 15.66
N TYR A 19 -0.13 -6.25 14.54
CA TYR A 19 -0.20 -7.24 13.46
C TYR A 19 1.02 -8.16 13.39
N ARG A 20 1.98 -8.07 14.31
CA ARG A 20 3.24 -8.85 14.29
C ARG A 20 3.05 -10.35 14.02
N LYS A 21 1.97 -10.95 14.54
CA LYS A 21 1.69 -12.40 14.40
C LYS A 21 0.80 -12.75 13.21
N THR A 22 0.08 -11.79 12.65
CA THR A 22 -0.98 -12.03 11.66
C THR A 22 -0.71 -11.39 10.31
N TRP A 23 0.01 -10.29 10.28
CA TRP A 23 0.40 -9.54 9.09
C TRP A 23 1.59 -8.63 9.42
N PRO A 24 2.80 -9.18 9.59
CA PRO A 24 3.97 -8.40 9.99
C PRO A 24 4.33 -7.34 8.93
N HIS A 25 4.05 -6.08 9.24
CA HIS A 25 4.36 -4.94 8.39
C HIS A 25 4.88 -3.75 9.18
N GLU A 26 5.40 -2.76 8.46
CA GLU A 26 5.81 -1.47 9.00
C GLU A 26 4.94 -0.36 8.44
N TYR A 27 4.91 0.77 9.13
CA TYR A 27 4.19 1.96 8.68
C TYR A 27 4.91 3.25 9.04
N VAL A 28 4.56 4.31 8.32
CA VAL A 28 4.81 5.72 8.67
C VAL A 28 3.53 6.53 8.52
N MET A 29 3.46 7.66 9.21
CA MET A 29 2.31 8.56 9.20
C MET A 29 2.66 9.84 8.44
N SER A 30 1.82 10.24 7.48
CA SER A 30 2.11 11.34 6.55
C SER A 30 2.38 12.67 7.25
N THR A 31 1.57 13.03 8.25
CA THR A 31 1.69 14.32 8.94
C THR A 31 2.56 14.17 10.20
N SER A 32 2.26 13.21 11.09
CA SER A 32 2.97 13.13 12.38
C SER A 32 4.43 12.67 12.28
N HIS A 33 4.84 12.07 11.16
CA HIS A 33 6.25 11.73 10.88
C HIS A 33 6.87 12.59 9.77
N HIS A 34 6.19 13.67 9.33
CA HIS A 34 6.66 14.56 8.26
C HIS A 34 6.94 13.85 6.92
N GLN A 35 6.07 12.91 6.53
CA GLN A 35 6.20 12.07 5.32
C GLN A 35 5.19 12.42 4.22
N ARG A 36 4.79 13.69 4.10
CA ARG A 36 3.85 14.14 3.06
C ARG A 36 4.41 13.98 1.65
N GLU A 37 5.70 14.24 1.45
CA GLU A 37 6.34 14.06 0.15
C GLU A 37 6.37 12.58 -0.27
N LEU A 38 6.60 11.66 0.67
CA LEU A 38 6.51 10.22 0.44
C LEU A 38 5.07 9.82 0.07
N LEU A 39 4.07 10.32 0.80
CA LEU A 39 2.66 10.08 0.47
C LEU A 39 2.34 10.55 -0.95
N ALA A 40 2.73 11.79 -1.29
CA ALA A 40 2.50 12.38 -2.60
C ALA A 40 3.17 11.56 -3.72
N ALA A 41 4.42 11.16 -3.54
CA ALA A 41 5.15 10.35 -4.50
C ALA A 41 4.49 8.97 -4.70
N ILE A 42 4.01 8.32 -3.65
CA ILE A 42 3.27 7.05 -3.76
C ILE A 42 1.94 7.25 -4.48
N CYS A 43 1.15 8.27 -4.11
CA CYS A 43 -0.11 8.58 -4.78
C CYS A 43 0.09 8.86 -6.28
N GLU A 44 1.14 9.59 -6.65
CA GLU A 44 1.46 9.87 -8.06
C GLU A 44 1.74 8.58 -8.85
N ARG A 45 2.45 7.62 -8.25
CA ARG A 45 2.73 6.31 -8.87
C ARG A 45 1.45 5.50 -9.06
N PHE A 46 0.55 5.52 -8.08
CA PHE A 46 -0.76 4.89 -8.23
C PHE A 46 -1.61 5.53 -9.32
N GLN A 47 -1.63 6.86 -9.40
CA GLN A 47 -2.35 7.58 -10.47
C GLN A 47 -1.79 7.28 -11.87
N LYS A 48 -0.50 6.96 -11.98
CA LYS A 48 0.13 6.48 -13.21
C LYS A 48 -0.18 5.02 -13.56
N GLY A 49 -0.95 4.33 -12.71
CA GLY A 49 -1.33 2.93 -12.92
C GLY A 49 -0.25 1.93 -12.55
N GLU A 50 0.77 2.32 -11.77
CA GLU A 50 1.88 1.43 -11.38
C GLU A 50 1.51 0.48 -10.22
N GLY A 51 0.28 0.55 -9.73
CA GLY A 51 -0.20 -0.30 -8.63
C GLY A 51 -0.85 -1.60 -9.10
N ALA A 52 -0.78 -2.64 -8.26
CA ALA A 52 -1.48 -3.90 -8.44
C ALA A 52 -2.65 -4.07 -7.46
N ALA A 53 -3.71 -4.73 -7.91
CA ALA A 53 -4.81 -5.17 -7.07
C ALA A 53 -4.38 -6.31 -6.14
N GLY A 54 -4.51 -6.10 -4.83
CA GLY A 54 -4.32 -7.11 -3.80
C GLY A 54 -5.37 -7.02 -2.72
N ARG A 55 -5.16 -7.73 -1.61
CA ARG A 55 -6.06 -7.68 -0.45
C ARG A 55 -5.29 -7.53 0.85
N PHE A 56 -5.74 -6.62 1.71
CA PHE A 56 -5.36 -6.63 3.12
C PHE A 56 -6.48 -7.32 3.90
N PHE A 57 -6.24 -8.56 4.35
CA PHE A 57 -7.29 -9.46 4.84
C PHE A 57 -8.44 -9.63 3.83
N ARG A 58 -9.61 -9.05 4.12
CA ARG A 58 -10.81 -9.12 3.27
C ARG A 58 -11.05 -7.84 2.46
N MET A 59 -10.19 -6.83 2.63
CA MET A 59 -10.33 -5.54 1.97
C MET A 59 -9.46 -5.51 0.71
N GLU A 60 -10.05 -5.15 -0.42
CA GLU A 60 -9.29 -4.91 -1.65
C GLU A 60 -8.45 -3.64 -1.49
N ASN A 61 -7.21 -3.69 -1.98
CA ASN A 61 -6.27 -2.59 -1.87
C ASN A 61 -5.32 -2.54 -3.06
N THR A 62 -4.69 -1.38 -3.28
CA THR A 62 -3.68 -1.19 -4.31
C THR A 62 -2.29 -1.22 -3.70
N TYR A 63 -1.41 -2.03 -4.28
CA TYR A 63 -0.04 -2.23 -3.82
C TYR A 63 0.95 -1.70 -4.85
N LEU A 64 1.92 -0.90 -4.40
CA LEU A 64 3.06 -0.46 -5.19
C LEU A 64 4.26 -1.32 -4.85
N PHE A 65 5.01 -1.78 -5.84
CA PHE A 65 6.21 -2.59 -5.63
C PHE A 65 7.46 -1.77 -5.94
N VAL A 66 8.33 -1.61 -4.95
CA VAL A 66 9.60 -0.86 -5.11
C VAL A 66 10.70 -1.64 -4.39
N GLY A 67 11.70 -2.07 -5.16
CA GLY A 67 12.79 -2.90 -4.64
C GLY A 67 12.27 -4.20 -4.01
N GLU A 68 12.69 -4.45 -2.76
CA GLU A 68 12.29 -5.66 -2.01
C GLU A 68 11.05 -5.46 -1.14
N TYR A 69 10.26 -4.40 -1.38
CA TYR A 69 9.08 -4.09 -0.58
C TYR A 69 7.85 -3.83 -1.44
N LYS A 70 6.69 -4.15 -0.86
CA LYS A 70 5.39 -3.66 -1.31
C LYS A 70 4.87 -2.59 -0.37
N TYR A 71 4.15 -1.62 -0.91
CA TYR A 71 3.62 -0.45 -0.20
C TYR A 71 2.13 -0.31 -0.47
N TRP A 72 1.35 0.08 0.54
CA TRP A 72 -0.08 0.35 0.39
C TRP A 72 -0.56 1.42 1.36
N LEU A 73 -1.70 2.02 1.04
CA LEU A 73 -2.38 3.00 1.88
C LEU A 73 -3.63 2.36 2.48
N MET A 74 -4.04 2.79 3.67
CA MET A 74 -5.33 2.33 4.25
C MET A 74 -6.54 3.05 3.63
N THR A 75 -6.30 4.24 3.08
CA THR A 75 -7.29 5.03 2.34
C THR A 75 -7.00 4.90 0.84
N HIS A 76 -8.04 4.74 0.03
CA HIS A 76 -7.89 4.69 -1.42
C HIS A 76 -7.25 5.99 -1.92
N TYR A 77 -6.19 5.90 -2.74
CA TYR A 77 -5.35 7.04 -3.13
C TYR A 77 -6.12 8.15 -3.86
N GLU A 78 -7.20 7.81 -4.58
CA GLU A 78 -8.08 8.81 -5.23
C GLU A 78 -8.85 9.70 -4.24
N LYS A 79 -8.97 9.29 -2.98
CA LYS A 79 -9.62 10.06 -1.91
C LYS A 79 -8.63 10.91 -1.10
N ILE A 80 -7.35 10.85 -1.44
CA ILE A 80 -6.28 11.54 -0.73
C ILE A 80 -5.85 12.74 -1.56
N ASP A 81 -5.93 13.93 -0.97
CA ASP A 81 -5.21 15.10 -1.47
C ASP A 81 -3.91 15.27 -0.67
N PRO A 82 -2.76 14.82 -1.18
CA PRO A 82 -1.53 14.81 -0.41
C PRO A 82 -0.98 16.22 -0.09
N TYR A 83 -1.51 17.27 -0.73
CA TYR A 83 -1.03 18.64 -0.58
C TYR A 83 -1.96 19.53 0.23
N PHE A 84 -3.27 19.27 0.21
CA PHE A 84 -4.26 20.09 0.91
C PHE A 84 -4.89 19.41 2.11
N ASP A 85 -4.73 18.09 2.24
CA ASP A 85 -5.32 17.37 3.36
C ASP A 85 -4.49 17.52 4.64
N GLN A 86 -5.18 17.79 5.75
CA GLN A 86 -4.59 17.84 7.09
C GLN A 86 -4.60 16.48 7.77
N ASP A 87 -5.28 15.50 7.17
CA ASP A 87 -5.38 14.16 7.71
C ASP A 87 -4.01 13.47 7.79
N ASN A 88 -3.95 12.52 8.72
CA ASN A 88 -2.75 11.76 9.02
C ASN A 88 -2.89 10.35 8.43
N TYR A 89 -2.39 10.18 7.21
CA TYR A 89 -2.50 8.94 6.46
C TYR A 89 -1.38 7.97 6.80
N ALA A 90 -1.73 6.70 6.99
CA ALA A 90 -0.76 5.63 7.13
C ALA A 90 -0.25 5.17 5.76
N ILE A 91 1.06 5.17 5.60
CA ILE A 91 1.79 4.54 4.51
C ILE A 91 2.37 3.25 5.07
N ASN A 92 1.95 2.11 4.56
CA ASN A 92 2.40 0.81 5.04
C ASN A 92 3.41 0.21 4.06
N ARG A 93 4.30 -0.63 4.57
CA ARG A 93 5.18 -1.47 3.77
C ARG A 93 5.36 -2.85 4.37
N ALA A 94 5.63 -3.83 3.54
CA ALA A 94 6.09 -5.15 3.95
C ALA A 94 7.14 -5.68 2.96
N PRO A 95 8.13 -6.45 3.41
CA PRO A 95 9.05 -7.13 2.51
C PRO A 95 8.29 -8.06 1.55
N LEU A 96 8.74 -8.11 0.30
CA LEU A 96 8.45 -9.22 -0.59
C LEU A 96 8.99 -10.50 0.09
N TYR A 97 8.36 -11.65 -0.13
CA TYR A 97 8.69 -12.95 0.49
C TYR A 97 8.26 -13.25 1.94
N ARG A 98 7.79 -12.29 2.75
CA ARG A 98 7.36 -12.60 4.13
C ARG A 98 5.85 -12.80 4.33
N ASP A 99 5.00 -12.20 3.50
CA ASP A 99 3.55 -12.29 3.66
C ASP A 99 2.85 -12.91 2.45
N ARG A 100 2.50 -14.20 2.60
CA ARG A 100 1.76 -15.04 1.64
C ARG A 100 0.25 -14.82 1.68
N ARG A 101 -0.22 -13.71 2.24
CA ARG A 101 -1.63 -13.52 2.62
C ARG A 101 -2.33 -12.41 1.83
N ASP A 102 -1.58 -11.52 1.18
CA ASP A 102 -2.16 -10.39 0.42
C ASP A 102 -2.77 -10.80 -0.92
N PHE A 103 -2.35 -11.93 -1.46
CA PHE A 103 -2.77 -12.43 -2.76
C PHE A 103 -3.10 -13.92 -2.61
N VAL A 104 -4.15 -14.39 -3.28
CA VAL A 104 -4.40 -15.83 -3.40
C VAL A 104 -3.31 -16.37 -4.32
N ILE A 105 -2.19 -16.79 -3.72
CA ILE A 105 -1.07 -17.41 -4.41
C ILE A 105 -1.53 -18.74 -5.02
N GLN A 106 -1.19 -18.97 -6.29
CA GLN A 106 -1.41 -20.23 -6.98
C GLN A 106 -0.16 -21.11 -6.91
N ASP A 107 -0.31 -22.41 -7.16
CA ASP A 107 0.84 -23.31 -7.25
C ASP A 107 1.79 -22.84 -8.37
N GLY A 108 3.02 -22.47 -8.02
CA GLY A 108 4.06 -22.04 -8.95
C GLY A 108 4.54 -20.60 -8.76
N ASP A 109 3.84 -19.76 -8.00
CA ASP A 109 4.24 -18.37 -7.79
C ASP A 109 5.55 -18.27 -6.99
N THR A 110 6.44 -17.40 -7.44
CA THR A 110 7.77 -17.20 -6.83
C THR A 110 7.80 -16.15 -5.71
N GLY A 111 6.73 -15.36 -5.54
CA GLY A 111 6.65 -14.23 -4.61
C GLY A 111 7.32 -12.95 -5.13
N MET A 112 7.64 -12.90 -6.42
CA MET A 112 8.24 -11.77 -7.12
C MET A 112 7.19 -10.87 -7.78
N VAL A 113 7.59 -9.67 -8.21
CA VAL A 113 6.68 -8.71 -8.88
C VAL A 113 5.89 -9.34 -10.04
N GLY A 114 6.52 -10.31 -10.75
CA GLY A 114 5.92 -11.01 -11.88
C GLY A 114 4.80 -12.01 -11.54
N ASP A 115 4.65 -12.35 -10.26
CA ASP A 115 3.57 -13.23 -9.78
C ASP A 115 2.31 -12.44 -9.36
N TYR A 116 2.37 -11.10 -9.36
CA TYR A 116 1.26 -10.25 -8.94
C TYR A 116 0.46 -9.74 -10.15
N PRO A 117 -0.86 -9.51 -10.01
CA PRO A 117 -1.67 -8.90 -11.07
C PRO A 117 -1.11 -7.55 -11.51
N SER A 118 -1.05 -7.30 -12.82
CA SER A 118 -0.52 -6.03 -13.36
C SER A 118 -1.54 -4.89 -13.37
N GLU A 119 -2.80 -5.15 -13.00
CA GLU A 119 -3.87 -4.14 -12.98
C GLU A 119 -4.14 -3.65 -11.54
N PRO A 120 -4.38 -2.34 -11.31
CA PRO A 120 -4.74 -1.81 -9.99
C PRO A 120 -6.11 -2.32 -9.51
N ALA A 121 -6.36 -2.27 -8.20
CA ALA A 121 -7.66 -2.69 -7.65
C ALA A 121 -8.78 -1.84 -8.25
N ARG A 122 -9.79 -2.48 -8.83
CA ARG A 122 -11.03 -1.78 -9.21
C ARG A 122 -11.71 -1.35 -7.91
N GLN A 123 -12.23 -0.13 -7.85
CA GLN A 123 -13.08 0.27 -6.73
C GLN A 123 -14.15 -0.80 -6.52
N ALA A 124 -14.30 -1.30 -5.30
CA ALA A 124 -15.49 -2.05 -4.93
C ALA A 124 -16.68 -1.12 -5.18
N VAL A 125 -17.45 -1.40 -6.23
CA VAL A 125 -18.77 -0.80 -6.40
C VAL A 125 -19.58 -1.26 -5.21
N ILE A 126 -19.73 -0.39 -4.20
CA ILE A 126 -20.73 -0.58 -3.16
C ILE A 126 -22.05 -0.55 -3.92
N ARG A 127 -22.63 -1.73 -4.18
CA ARG A 127 -24.04 -1.81 -4.52
C ARG A 127 -24.78 -1.41 -3.25
N GLU A 128 -25.25 -0.18 -3.20
CA GLU A 128 -26.35 0.16 -2.29
C GLU A 128 -27.48 -0.84 -2.58
N GLY A 129 -27.92 -1.58 -1.56
CA GLY A 129 -29.11 -2.44 -1.66
C GLY A 129 -28.93 -3.92 -1.31
N ALA A 130 -28.20 -4.25 -0.25
CA ALA A 130 -28.48 -5.48 0.49
C ALA A 130 -28.85 -5.10 1.92
N GLU A 131 -30.15 -4.92 2.14
CA GLU A 131 -30.76 -4.94 3.47
C GLU A 131 -30.49 -6.30 4.14
N LEU A 132 -30.50 -6.24 5.47
CA LEU A 132 -30.15 -7.26 6.47
C LEU A 132 -30.74 -8.66 6.23
#